data_AF-A0ABD1L4Q8-F1
#
_entry.id   AF-A0ABD1L4Q8-F1
#
_cell.length_a   1.000
_cell.length_b   1.000
_cell.length_c   1.000
_cell.angle_alpha   90.00
_cell.angle_beta   90.00
_cell.angle_gamma   90.00
#
_symmetry.space_group_name_H-M   'P 1'
#
loop_
_entity.id
_entity.type
_entity.pdbx_description
1 polymer ?
#
loop_
_entity_poly.entity_id
_entity_poly.type
_entity_poly.pdbx_seq_one_letter_code
_entity_poly.pdbx_strand_id
1 'polypeptide(L)'
;MKSSRRETEKRSEICSAIEELSMMAIVKPGGEDHEFAHIPTKPFLSLCYLVLQVLDKIGPTMVVLRQDVHQNIKALEMMHESNPSLNSNLVEILKTEAKEGNARNESSCSKAFVWLTRTLDFTSLLLQTLAKDPEKIMEQVVEEAYDVTMKPWHGWISSAAFRVTINLLFFSSIV
;
A
#
# COMPACT_ATOMS: atom_id res chain seq x y z
N MET A 1 -24.67 12.93 23.38
CA MET A 1 -25.32 12.10 22.35
C MET A 1 -24.78 12.25 20.92
N LYS A 2 -24.14 13.36 20.52
CA LYS A 2 -23.64 13.59 19.14
C LYS A 2 -22.25 13.00 18.80
N SER A 3 -21.54 12.46 19.80
CA SER A 3 -20.20 11.88 19.66
C SER A 3 -20.26 10.39 19.29
N SER A 4 -21.03 9.63 20.08
CA SER A 4 -21.24 8.18 19.87
C SER A 4 -21.80 7.84 18.49
N ARG A 5 -22.69 8.69 17.94
CA ARG A 5 -23.24 8.50 16.58
C ARG A 5 -22.17 8.67 15.47
N ARG A 6 -21.23 9.60 15.65
CA ARG A 6 -20.13 9.85 14.71
C ARG A 6 -19.05 8.77 14.78
N GLU A 7 -18.83 8.17 15.95
CA GLU A 7 -17.95 7.01 16.11
C GLU A 7 -18.54 5.75 15.48
N THR A 8 -19.86 5.52 15.62
CA THR A 8 -20.53 4.40 14.95
C THR A 8 -20.54 4.55 13.43
N GLU A 9 -20.71 5.78 12.92
CA GLU A 9 -20.65 6.06 11.47
C GLU A 9 -19.24 5.80 10.92
N LYS A 10 -18.18 6.29 11.58
CA LYS A 10 -16.78 6.02 11.18
C LYS A 10 -16.41 4.53 11.23
N ARG A 11 -16.88 3.79 12.24
CA ARG A 11 -16.68 2.33 12.31
C ARG A 11 -17.35 1.61 11.15
N SER A 12 -18.55 2.06 10.75
CA SER A 12 -19.28 1.48 9.61
C SER A 12 -18.57 1.72 8.27
N GLU A 13 -17.98 2.90 8.08
CA GLU A 13 -17.22 3.23 6.85
C GLU A 13 -15.97 2.35 6.70
N ILE A 14 -15.23 2.12 7.79
CA ILE A 14 -14.04 1.26 7.80
C ILE A 14 -14.43 -0.20 7.49
N CYS A 15 -15.48 -0.73 8.12
CA CYS A 15 -15.95 -2.08 7.84
C CYS A 15 -16.40 -2.25 6.39
N SER A 16 -17.09 -1.25 5.82
CA SER A 16 -17.51 -1.27 4.42
C SER A 16 -16.32 -1.24 3.46
N ALA A 17 -15.27 -0.46 3.75
CA ALA A 17 -14.05 -0.45 2.95
C ALA A 17 -13.31 -1.79 3.03
N ILE A 18 -13.29 -2.43 4.21
CA ILE A 18 -12.71 -3.77 4.40
C ILE A 18 -13.48 -4.81 3.57
N GLU A 19 -14.81 -4.75 3.53
CA GLU A 19 -15.64 -5.65 2.70
C GLU A 19 -15.41 -5.42 1.20
N GLU A 20 -15.34 -4.16 0.75
CA GLU A 20 -15.06 -3.81 -0.63
C GLU A 20 -13.66 -4.28 -1.08
N LEU A 21 -12.66 -4.11 -0.22
CA LEU A 21 -11.30 -4.62 -0.41
C LEU A 21 -11.25 -6.16 -0.42
N SER A 22 -12.06 -6.81 0.43
CA SER A 22 -12.16 -8.27 0.48
C SER A 22 -12.80 -8.86 -0.77
N MET A 23 -13.76 -8.16 -1.38
CA MET A 23 -14.36 -8.53 -2.66
C MET A 23 -13.38 -8.41 -3.84
N MET A 24 -12.44 -7.47 -3.79
CA MET A 24 -11.37 -7.36 -4.80
C MET A 24 -10.31 -8.46 -4.67
N ALA A 25 -10.20 -9.12 -3.51
CA ALA A 25 -9.13 -10.08 -3.20
C ALA A 25 -9.46 -11.54 -3.53
N ILE A 26 -10.49 -11.85 -4.33
CA ILE A 26 -10.70 -13.23 -4.81
C ILE A 26 -9.66 -13.57 -5.89
N VAL A 27 -8.44 -13.85 -5.45
CA VAL A 27 -7.50 -14.75 -6.12
C VAL A 27 -7.51 -16.03 -5.29
N LYS A 28 -8.37 -16.97 -5.67
CA LYS A 28 -8.32 -18.34 -5.14
C LYS A 28 -7.03 -19.00 -5.64
N PRO A 29 -6.18 -19.58 -4.79
CA PRO A 29 -5.19 -20.54 -5.26
C PRO A 29 -5.93 -21.88 -5.40
N GLY A 30 -6.22 -22.31 -6.62
CA GLY A 30 -6.85 -23.62 -6.83
C GLY A 30 -6.92 -24.02 -8.29
N GLY A 31 -6.11 -25.01 -8.66
CA GLY A 31 -6.18 -25.72 -9.94
C GLY A 31 -4.81 -25.88 -10.58
N GLU A 32 -4.37 -27.12 -10.73
CA GLU A 32 -3.17 -27.50 -11.49
C GLU A 32 -3.37 -27.18 -12.98
N ASP A 33 -3.05 -25.96 -13.36
CA ASP A 33 -2.68 -25.54 -14.71
C ASP A 33 -1.86 -24.25 -14.53
N HIS A 34 -0.81 -24.04 -15.31
CA HIS A 34 -0.02 -22.79 -15.28
C HIS A 34 -0.84 -21.62 -15.87
N GLU A 35 -2.00 -21.33 -15.30
CA GLU A 35 -2.74 -20.11 -15.54
C GLU A 35 -1.98 -19.01 -14.80
N PHE A 36 -1.11 -18.31 -15.54
CA PHE A 36 -0.36 -17.18 -14.99
C PHE A 36 -1.33 -16.25 -14.28
N ALA A 37 -1.05 -15.93 -13.01
CA ALA A 37 -1.86 -15.02 -12.21
C ALA A 37 -2.21 -13.77 -13.03
N HIS A 38 -3.50 -13.52 -13.22
CA HIS A 38 -3.98 -12.32 -13.90
C HIS A 38 -4.22 -11.25 -12.83
N ILE A 39 -3.49 -10.13 -12.91
CA ILE A 39 -3.65 -9.01 -12.00
C ILE A 39 -4.07 -7.79 -12.82
N PRO A 40 -5.36 -7.44 -12.83
CA PRO A 40 -5.87 -6.26 -13.53
C PRO A 40 -5.16 -4.98 -13.06
N THR A 41 -4.49 -4.29 -13.99
CA THR A 41 -3.66 -3.11 -13.67
C THR A 41 -4.47 -2.01 -13.02
N LYS A 42 -5.64 -1.66 -13.57
CA LYS A 42 -6.48 -0.57 -13.04
C LYS A 42 -6.98 -0.85 -11.60
N PRO A 43 -7.62 -2.00 -11.30
CA PRO A 43 -7.98 -2.36 -9.94
C PRO A 43 -6.81 -2.32 -8.94
N PHE A 44 -5.64 -2.84 -9.32
CA PHE A 44 -4.45 -2.77 -8.46
C PHE A 44 -4.02 -1.32 -8.18
N LEU A 45 -4.01 -0.45 -9.19
CA LEU A 45 -3.68 0.97 -9.00
C LEU A 45 -4.72 1.68 -8.13
N SER A 46 -6.01 1.38 -8.32
CA SER A 46 -7.08 1.89 -7.46
C SER A 46 -6.87 1.50 -6.00
N LEU A 47 -6.49 0.24 -5.74
CA LEU A 47 -6.12 -0.22 -4.40
C LEU A 47 -4.92 0.58 -3.83
N CYS A 48 -3.89 0.82 -4.63
CA CYS A 48 -2.73 1.62 -4.20
C CYS A 48 -3.12 3.09 -3.90
N TYR A 49 -4.11 3.65 -4.60
CA TYR A 49 -4.64 4.98 -4.26
C TYR A 49 -5.37 5.00 -2.91
N LEU A 50 -6.00 3.90 -2.48
CA LEU A 50 -6.58 3.80 -1.13
C LEU A 50 -5.48 3.83 -0.05
N VAL A 51 -4.30 3.27 -0.33
CA VAL A 51 -3.14 3.37 0.57
C VAL A 51 -2.77 4.83 0.83
N LEU A 52 -2.74 5.68 -0.22
CA LEU A 52 -2.49 7.11 -0.04
C LEU A 52 -3.52 7.76 0.90
N GLN A 53 -4.79 7.37 0.79
CA GLN A 53 -5.83 7.88 1.69
C GLN A 53 -5.59 7.46 3.14
N VAL A 54 -5.15 6.21 3.38
CA VAL A 54 -4.79 5.74 4.73
C VAL A 54 -3.63 6.57 5.30
N LEU A 55 -2.59 6.79 4.49
CA LEU A 55 -1.44 7.61 4.90
C LEU A 55 -1.85 9.06 5.21
N ASP A 56 -2.76 9.64 4.41
CA ASP A 56 -3.33 10.96 4.65
C ASP A 56 -4.14 11.02 5.97
N LYS A 57 -4.78 9.92 6.39
CA LYS A 57 -5.47 9.83 7.69
C LYS A 57 -4.54 9.70 8.88
N ILE A 58 -3.37 9.06 8.71
CA ILE A 58 -2.34 8.99 9.74
C ILE A 58 -1.75 10.40 9.98
N GLY A 59 -1.49 11.14 8.90
CA GLY A 59 -1.14 12.54 8.98
C GLY A 59 0.19 12.91 8.30
N PRO A 60 0.63 14.18 8.44
CA PRO A 60 1.71 14.76 7.63
C PRO A 60 3.08 14.10 7.85
N THR A 61 3.28 13.37 8.94
CA THR A 61 4.49 12.60 9.23
C THR A 61 4.74 11.49 8.19
N MET A 62 3.68 11.02 7.52
CA MET A 62 3.73 10.02 6.46
C MET A 62 4.06 10.59 5.08
N VAL A 63 4.29 11.90 4.95
CA VAL A 63 4.47 12.57 3.65
C VAL A 63 5.55 11.94 2.77
N VAL A 64 6.65 11.47 3.37
CA VAL A 64 7.76 10.85 2.63
C VAL A 64 7.32 9.51 2.03
N LEU A 65 6.71 8.63 2.83
CA LEU A 65 6.18 7.35 2.36
C LEU A 65 5.06 7.56 1.34
N ARG A 66 4.16 8.52 1.60
CA ARG A 66 3.08 8.89 0.68
C ARG A 66 3.61 9.33 -0.68
N GLN A 67 4.67 10.13 -0.71
CA GLN A 67 5.29 10.59 -1.95
C GLN A 67 5.92 9.43 -2.72
N ASP A 68 6.62 8.52 -2.04
CA ASP A 68 7.21 7.32 -2.65
C ASP A 68 6.12 6.43 -3.29
N VAL A 69 5.05 6.14 -2.55
CA VAL A 69 3.90 5.36 -3.06
C VAL A 69 3.29 6.02 -4.28
N HIS A 70 3.09 7.35 -4.25
CA HIS A 70 2.52 8.07 -5.37
C HIS A 70 3.42 8.00 -6.62
N GLN A 71 4.75 8.10 -6.46
CA GLN A 71 5.70 7.96 -7.56
C GLN A 71 5.68 6.53 -8.15
N ASN A 72 5.59 5.51 -7.30
CA ASN A 72 5.49 4.12 -7.75
C ASN A 72 4.17 3.86 -8.51
N ILE A 73 3.04 4.43 -8.05
CA ILE A 73 1.76 4.38 -8.79
C ILE A 73 1.93 5.01 -10.18
N LYS A 74 2.53 6.21 -10.24
CA LYS A 74 2.74 6.93 -11.50
C LYS A 74 3.60 6.15 -12.49
N ALA A 75 4.62 5.42 -12.01
CA ALA A 75 5.44 4.57 -12.87
C ALA A 75 4.61 3.50 -13.60
N LEU A 76 3.72 2.82 -12.88
CA LEU A 76 2.84 1.80 -13.46
C LEU A 76 1.73 2.40 -14.33
N GLU A 77 1.18 3.56 -13.96
CA GLU A 77 0.20 4.29 -14.79
C GLU A 77 0.77 4.68 -16.14
N MET A 78 1.97 5.28 -16.17
CA MET A 78 2.64 5.67 -17.41
C MET A 78 2.84 4.46 -18.33
N MET A 79 3.20 3.31 -17.76
CA MET A 79 3.32 2.08 -18.53
C MET A 79 1.96 1.60 -19.05
N HIS A 80 0.93 1.59 -18.22
CA HIS A 80 -0.43 1.25 -18.65
C HIS A 80 -0.90 2.14 -19.81
N GLU A 81 -0.71 3.45 -19.69
CA GLU A 81 -1.12 4.44 -20.70
C GLU A 81 -0.38 4.29 -22.03
N SER A 82 0.86 3.78 -22.03
CA SER A 82 1.63 3.56 -23.27
C SER A 82 0.99 2.50 -24.19
N ASN A 83 0.30 1.51 -23.63
CA ASN A 83 -0.47 0.52 -24.38
C ASN A 83 -1.57 -0.12 -23.48
N PRO A 84 -2.74 0.53 -23.33
CA PRO A 84 -3.75 0.10 -22.35
C PRO A 84 -4.27 -1.32 -22.57
N SER A 85 -4.29 -1.81 -23.81
CA SER A 85 -4.70 -3.18 -24.13
C SER A 85 -3.67 -4.21 -23.65
N LEU A 86 -2.39 -4.02 -24.01
CA LEU A 86 -1.31 -4.96 -23.65
C LEU A 86 -0.99 -4.89 -22.16
N ASN A 87 -1.01 -3.68 -21.60
CA ASN A 87 -0.62 -3.39 -20.23
C ASN A 87 -1.83 -3.38 -19.27
N SER A 88 -2.91 -4.08 -19.64
CA SER A 88 -4.09 -4.29 -18.81
C SER A 88 -3.85 -5.30 -17.68
N ASN A 89 -2.82 -6.14 -17.82
CA ASN A 89 -2.38 -7.12 -16.82
C ASN A 89 -0.97 -6.76 -16.33
N LEU A 90 -0.81 -6.59 -15.01
CA LEU A 90 0.49 -6.29 -14.40
C LEU A 90 1.52 -7.38 -14.66
N VAL A 91 1.11 -8.65 -14.72
CA VAL A 91 2.05 -9.74 -15.02
C VAL A 91 2.65 -9.61 -16.41
N GLU A 92 1.91 -9.11 -17.40
CA GLU A 92 2.44 -8.87 -18.74
C GLU A 92 3.34 -7.63 -18.80
N ILE A 93 3.03 -6.58 -18.02
CA ILE A 93 3.93 -5.43 -17.84
C ILE A 93 5.29 -5.91 -17.33
N LEU A 94 5.31 -6.71 -16.24
CA LEU A 94 6.53 -7.20 -15.62
C LEU A 94 7.33 -8.13 -16.54
N LYS A 95 6.65 -9.02 -17.27
CA LYS A 95 7.30 -9.88 -18.27
C LYS A 95 7.93 -9.08 -19.40
N THR A 96 7.26 -8.03 -19.87
CA THR A 96 7.77 -7.16 -20.94
C THR A 96 9.03 -6.44 -20.50
N GLU A 97 8.99 -5.82 -19.31
CA GLU A 97 10.15 -5.13 -18.75
C GLU A 97 11.34 -6.07 -18.50
N ALA A 98 11.08 -7.30 -18.05
CA ALA A 98 12.11 -8.32 -17.87
C ALA A 98 12.77 -8.73 -19.21
N LYS A 99 11.98 -8.87 -20.29
CA LYS A 99 12.49 -9.18 -21.63
C LYS A 99 13.34 -8.05 -22.20
N GLU A 100 12.95 -6.80 -21.96
CA GLU A 100 13.67 -5.61 -22.44
C GLU A 100 14.94 -5.30 -21.64
N GLY A 101 15.13 -5.93 -20.46
CA GLY A 101 16.26 -5.66 -19.58
C GLY A 101 16.18 -4.32 -18.86
N ASN A 102 15.01 -3.66 -18.88
CA ASN A 102 14.78 -2.33 -18.34
C ASN A 102 14.51 -2.31 -16.82
N ALA A 103 14.52 -3.47 -16.15
CA ALA A 103 14.23 -3.63 -14.72
C ALA A 103 15.16 -2.85 -13.78
N ARG A 104 16.29 -2.33 -14.28
CA ARG A 104 17.23 -1.49 -13.50
C ARG A 104 17.02 0.01 -13.68
N ASN A 105 16.18 0.43 -14.62
CA ASN A 105 15.93 1.85 -14.89
C ASN A 105 15.23 2.53 -13.72
N GLU A 106 15.28 3.87 -13.70
CA GLU A 106 14.64 4.70 -12.68
C GLU A 106 13.11 4.61 -12.74
N SER A 107 12.55 4.43 -13.93
CA SER A 107 11.11 4.22 -14.18
C SER A 107 10.68 2.74 -14.14
N SER A 108 11.44 1.89 -13.44
CA SER A 108 11.19 0.45 -13.45
C SER A 108 9.83 0.09 -12.83
N CYS A 109 8.96 -0.50 -13.63
CA CYS A 109 7.64 -0.98 -13.21
C CYS A 109 7.77 -2.14 -12.21
N SER A 110 8.80 -2.97 -12.34
CA SER A 110 9.12 -4.07 -11.45
C SER A 110 9.52 -3.58 -10.07
N LYS A 111 10.38 -2.55 -9.99
CA LYS A 111 10.70 -1.93 -8.70
C LYS A 111 9.48 -1.26 -8.08
N ALA A 112 8.73 -0.50 -8.88
CA ALA A 112 7.51 0.17 -8.42
C ALA A 112 6.50 -0.83 -7.86
N PHE A 113 6.23 -1.92 -8.59
CA PHE A 113 5.32 -2.97 -8.16
C PHE A 113 5.75 -3.60 -6.83
N VAL A 114 7.04 -3.95 -6.70
CA VAL A 114 7.58 -4.51 -5.45
C VAL A 114 7.39 -3.56 -4.27
N TRP A 115 7.70 -2.27 -4.42
CA TRP A 115 7.49 -1.30 -3.34
C TRP A 115 6.02 -1.12 -2.99
N LEU A 116 5.13 -1.05 -3.98
CA LEU A 116 3.68 -1.00 -3.75
C LEU A 116 3.17 -2.22 -3.01
N THR A 117 3.61 -3.44 -3.36
CA THR A 117 3.20 -4.66 -2.63
C THR A 117 3.65 -4.63 -1.17
N ARG A 118 4.86 -4.14 -0.87
CA ARG A 118 5.34 -3.99 0.51
C ARG A 118 4.56 -2.93 1.29
N THR A 119 4.20 -1.82 0.64
CA THR A 119 3.33 -0.83 1.29
C THR A 119 1.93 -1.39 1.51
N LEU A 120 1.40 -2.21 0.62
CA LEU A 120 0.13 -2.90 0.83
C LEU A 120 0.20 -3.86 2.02
N ASP A 121 1.29 -4.61 2.19
CA ASP A 121 1.51 -5.45 3.38
C ASP A 121 1.55 -4.59 4.66
N PHE A 122 2.28 -3.48 4.64
CA PHE A 122 2.33 -2.51 5.73
C PHE A 122 0.93 -2.00 6.10
N THR A 123 0.18 -1.51 5.11
CA THR A 123 -1.15 -0.95 5.31
C THR A 123 -2.14 -2.02 5.78
N SER A 124 -2.07 -3.23 5.22
CA SER A 124 -2.91 -4.36 5.63
C SER A 124 -2.67 -4.72 7.09
N LEU A 125 -1.40 -4.87 7.52
CA LEU A 125 -1.06 -5.17 8.91
C LEU A 125 -1.48 -4.04 9.87
N LEU A 126 -1.26 -2.79 9.48
CA LEU A 126 -1.70 -1.62 10.25
C LEU A 126 -3.21 -1.61 10.45
N LEU A 127 -3.99 -1.76 9.37
CA LEU A 127 -5.46 -1.76 9.44
C LEU A 127 -6.00 -2.95 10.22
N GLN A 128 -5.44 -4.15 10.03
CA GLN A 128 -5.83 -5.34 10.80
C GLN A 128 -5.55 -5.16 12.30
N THR A 129 -4.45 -4.51 12.66
CA THR A 129 -4.11 -4.26 14.06
C THR A 129 -5.09 -3.27 14.69
N LEU A 130 -5.40 -2.16 14.01
CA LEU A 130 -6.40 -1.18 14.47
C LEU A 130 -7.82 -1.76 14.50
N ALA A 131 -8.18 -2.65 13.57
CA ALA A 131 -9.48 -3.30 13.56
C ALA A 131 -9.65 -4.25 14.76
N LYS A 132 -8.57 -4.90 15.20
CA LYS A 132 -8.55 -5.78 16.38
C LYS A 132 -8.54 -4.98 17.68
N ASP A 133 -7.77 -3.90 17.74
CA ASP A 133 -7.64 -3.04 18.92
C ASP A 133 -7.63 -1.56 18.51
N PRO A 134 -8.81 -0.92 18.43
CA PRO A 134 -8.93 0.48 18.03
C PRO A 134 -8.37 1.47 19.05
N GLU A 135 -8.11 1.06 20.29
CA GLU A 135 -7.57 1.91 21.36
C GLU A 135 -6.03 1.91 21.35
N LYS A 136 -5.40 1.06 20.54
CA LYS A 136 -3.95 0.99 20.43
C LYS A 136 -3.37 2.29 19.89
N ILE A 137 -2.26 2.70 20.50
CA ILE A 137 -1.55 3.94 20.17
C ILE A 137 -1.02 3.85 18.74
N MET A 138 -1.41 4.81 17.89
CA MET A 138 -1.12 4.81 16.44
C MET A 138 0.36 4.63 16.14
N GLU A 139 1.23 5.28 16.91
CA GLU A 139 2.69 5.20 16.81
C GLU A 139 3.20 3.78 16.94
N GLN A 140 2.70 3.04 17.94
CA GLN A 140 3.08 1.66 18.19
C GLN A 140 2.59 0.77 17.05
N VAL A 141 1.37 1.01 16.55
CA VAL A 141 0.84 0.24 15.42
C VAL A 141 1.65 0.48 14.15
N VAL A 142 1.99 1.73 13.85
CA VAL A 142 2.80 2.11 12.70
C VAL A 142 4.21 1.53 12.81
N GLU A 143 4.83 1.61 13.99
CA GLU A 143 6.17 1.06 14.24
C GLU A 143 6.19 -0.47 14.09
N GLU A 144 5.25 -1.18 14.70
CA GLU A 144 5.13 -2.65 14.56
C GLU A 144 4.89 -3.07 13.11
N ALA A 145 3.97 -2.39 12.41
CA ALA A 145 3.67 -2.70 11.02
C ALA A 145 4.91 -2.48 10.12
N TYR A 146 5.67 -1.41 10.36
CA TYR A 146 6.90 -1.11 9.65
C TYR A 146 7.97 -2.17 9.87
N ASP A 147 8.19 -2.54 11.14
CA ASP A 147 9.22 -3.48 11.55
C ASP A 147 9.05 -4.85 10.90
N VAL A 148 7.80 -5.28 10.74
CA VAL A 148 7.46 -6.57 10.12
C VAL A 148 7.55 -6.53 8.59
N THR A 149 7.11 -5.44 7.96
CA THR A 149 6.85 -5.45 6.50
C THR A 149 7.89 -4.70 5.67
N MET A 150 8.29 -3.49 6.07
CA MET A 150 9.14 -2.61 5.25
C MET A 150 10.61 -2.63 5.69
N LYS A 151 10.86 -2.69 7.01
CA LYS A 151 12.21 -2.65 7.59
C LYS A 151 13.19 -3.67 7.01
N PRO A 152 12.81 -4.94 6.73
CA PRO A 152 13.73 -5.92 6.14
C PRO A 152 14.29 -5.51 4.77
N TRP A 153 13.58 -4.63 4.06
CA TRP A 153 13.92 -4.19 2.71
C TRP A 153 14.55 -2.79 2.68
N HIS A 154 14.51 -2.08 3.80
CA HIS A 154 15.06 -0.74 3.93
C HIS A 154 16.55 -0.79 4.29
N GLY A 155 17.36 -0.08 3.52
CA GLY A 155 18.73 0.24 3.93
C GLY A 155 18.75 1.14 5.17
N TRP A 156 19.96 1.38 5.70
CA TRP A 156 20.15 2.18 6.92
C TRP A 156 19.59 3.61 6.79
N ILE A 157 19.64 4.21 5.59
CA ILE A 157 19.11 5.56 5.33
C ILE A 157 17.59 5.58 5.45
N SER A 158 16.90 4.71 4.70
CA SER A 158 15.43 4.61 4.73
C SER A 158 14.92 4.25 6.12
N SER A 159 15.64 3.36 6.83
CA SER A 159 15.32 3.02 8.21
C SER A 159 15.49 4.19 9.17
N ALA A 160 16.55 4.99 9.02
CA ALA A 160 16.74 6.18 9.83
C ALA A 160 15.65 7.25 9.56
N ALA A 161 15.28 7.45 8.29
CA ALA A 161 14.20 8.35 7.90
C ALA A 161 12.86 7.94 8.52
N PHE A 162 12.52 6.64 8.47
CA PHE A 162 11.28 6.14 9.06
C PHE A 162 11.24 6.31 10.59
N ARG A 163 12.38 6.11 11.27
CA ARG A 163 12.47 6.38 12.72
C ARG A 163 12.17 7.85 13.06
N VAL A 164 12.59 8.79 12.22
CA VAL A 164 12.21 10.21 12.39
C VAL A 164 10.71 10.40 12.22
N THR A 165 10.09 9.74 11.23
CA THR A 165 8.63 9.74 11.05
C THR A 165 7.90 9.24 12.31
N ILE A 166 8.33 8.14 12.93
CA ILE A 166 7.75 7.64 14.19
C ILE A 166 7.89 8.65 15.33
N ASN A 167 9.08 9.22 15.51
CA ASN A 167 9.30 10.23 16.54
C ASN A 167 8.39 11.46 16.36
N LEU A 168 8.20 11.92 15.12
CA LEU A 168 7.30 13.04 14.82
C LEU A 168 5.83 12.69 15.08
N LEU A 169 5.41 11.45 14.81
CA LEU A 169 4.06 11.00 15.14
C LEU A 169 3.82 11.07 16.66
N PHE A 170 4.78 10.58 17.44
CA PHE A 170 4.70 10.62 18.90
C PHE A 170 4.51 12.05 19.44
N PHE A 171 5.26 13.01 18.89
CA PHE A 171 5.07 14.41 19.28
C PHE A 171 3.70 14.97 18.89
N SER A 172 3.13 14.54 17.76
CA SER A 172 1.82 15.02 17.30
C SER A 172 0.64 14.51 18.13
N SER A 173 0.78 13.40 18.86
CA SER A 173 -0.28 12.87 19.73
C SER A 173 -0.28 13.44 21.15
N ILE A 174 0.75 14.23 21.51
CA ILE A 174 0.92 14.83 22.85
C ILE A 174 0.40 16.28 22.91
N VAL A 175 0.20 16.92 21.75
CA VAL A 175 -0.26 18.31 21.60
C VAL A 175 -1.71 18.36 21.17
#